data_AF-A0A1G9WCX0-F1
#
_entry.id   AF-A0A1G9WCX0-F1
#
_cell.length_a   1.000
_cell.length_b   1.000
_cell.length_c   1.000
_cell.angle_alpha   90.00
_cell.angle_beta   90.00
_cell.angle_gamma   90.00
#
_symmetry.space_group_name_H-M   'P 1'
#
loop_
_entity.id
_entity.type
_entity.pdbx_description
1 polymer ?
#
loop_
_entity_poly.entity_id
_entity_poly.type
_entity_poly.pdbx_seq_one_letter_code
_entity_poly.pdbx_strand_id
1 'polypeptide(L)'
;MVRIRSANMSKSLAVLLVATSVQSFGTSARAEGVLFDQFPFAVACEYKGTQHAFYLSKVTADGTATYQASDNFAGTITLDGAAKAVGSDAGGSCLGKTLAELRASGQARDIK
;
A
#
# COMPACT_ATOMS: atom_id res chain seq x y z
N MET A 1 13.49 -82.10 33.38
CA MET A 1 12.54 -82.01 32.25
C MET A 1 12.43 -80.53 31.86
N VAL A 2 13.14 -80.14 30.80
CA VAL A 2 13.07 -78.78 30.25
C VAL A 2 11.81 -78.68 29.41
N ARG A 3 10.94 -77.69 29.69
CA ARG A 3 9.95 -77.24 28.72
C ARG A 3 9.76 -75.73 28.81
N ILE A 4 10.21 -75.11 27.73
CA ILE A 4 10.21 -73.69 27.38
C ILE A 4 8.78 -73.16 27.24
N ARG A 5 8.50 -71.98 27.82
CA ARG A 5 7.45 -71.04 27.37
C ARG A 5 8.07 -69.64 27.46
N SER A 6 8.62 -69.14 26.36
CA SER A 6 7.96 -68.34 25.31
C SER A 6 7.84 -66.86 25.71
N ALA A 7 8.81 -66.11 25.18
CA ALA A 7 8.78 -64.74 24.70
C ALA A 7 7.90 -63.69 25.41
N ASN A 8 8.54 -62.65 25.94
CA ASN A 8 8.59 -61.39 25.20
C ASN A 8 9.74 -60.51 25.70
N MET A 9 10.83 -60.59 24.95
CA MET A 9 12.01 -59.74 25.03
C MET A 9 11.77 -58.50 24.17
N SER A 10 11.95 -57.32 24.78
CA SER A 10 12.49 -56.08 24.20
C SER A 10 11.84 -55.49 22.93
N LYS A 11 11.35 -54.25 23.06
CA LYS A 11 11.29 -53.14 22.08
C LYS A 11 10.18 -52.19 22.55
N SER A 12 10.34 -50.89 22.79
CA SER A 12 11.40 -49.95 22.43
C SER A 12 11.27 -48.73 23.33
N LEU A 13 12.43 -48.12 23.59
CA LEU A 13 12.60 -46.72 23.99
C LEU A 13 12.02 -45.76 22.92
N ALA A 14 11.86 -44.49 23.30
CA ALA A 14 11.58 -43.28 22.50
C ALA A 14 10.09 -42.85 22.47
N VAL A 15 9.70 -41.85 23.26
CA VAL A 15 9.83 -40.39 23.01
C VAL A 15 8.89 -39.93 21.90
N LEU A 16 7.96 -39.03 22.22
CA LEU A 16 7.68 -37.80 21.44
C LEU A 16 6.62 -36.95 22.18
N LEU A 17 7.12 -36.02 22.99
CA LEU A 17 6.40 -34.78 23.32
C LEU A 17 6.19 -34.05 21.99
N VAL A 18 5.00 -34.17 21.40
CA VAL A 18 4.61 -33.32 20.28
C VAL A 18 4.22 -31.97 20.88
N ALA A 19 5.22 -31.17 21.24
CA ALA A 19 5.06 -29.73 21.33
C ALA A 19 4.85 -29.25 19.90
N THR A 20 3.61 -29.15 19.45
CA THR A 20 3.29 -28.46 18.21
C THR A 20 3.65 -26.99 18.39
N SER A 21 4.90 -26.66 18.09
CA SER A 21 5.31 -25.31 17.76
C SER A 21 4.43 -24.88 16.59
N VAL A 22 3.35 -24.16 16.88
CA VAL A 22 2.71 -23.28 15.92
C VAL A 22 3.80 -22.33 15.47
N GLN A 23 4.47 -22.72 14.39
CA GLN A 23 5.28 -21.81 13.60
C GLN A 23 4.25 -20.85 13.02
N SER A 24 3.95 -19.78 13.77
CA SER A 24 3.48 -18.56 13.16
C SER A 24 4.56 -18.20 12.16
N PHE A 25 4.37 -18.63 10.91
CA PHE A 25 5.01 -18.02 9.77
C PHE A 25 4.70 -16.54 9.96
N GLY A 26 5.69 -15.80 10.44
CA GLY A 26 5.59 -14.37 10.56
C GLY A 26 5.35 -13.88 9.16
N THR A 27 4.08 -13.64 8.81
CA THR A 27 3.75 -12.69 7.78
C THR A 27 4.54 -11.47 8.20
N SER A 28 5.61 -11.21 7.47
CA SER A 28 6.37 -9.99 7.66
C SER A 28 5.32 -8.91 7.47
N ALA A 29 4.89 -8.27 8.56
CA ALA A 29 4.19 -7.01 8.48
C ALA A 29 5.23 -6.07 7.89
N ARG A 30 5.37 -6.12 6.56
CA ARG A 30 5.96 -5.03 5.82
C ARG A 30 5.02 -3.90 6.16
N ALA A 31 5.49 -2.96 6.97
CA ALA A 31 4.93 -1.63 6.88
C ALA A 31 4.80 -1.37 5.37
N GLU A 32 3.62 -1.02 4.87
CA GLU A 32 3.43 -0.49 3.51
C GLU A 32 4.15 0.86 3.41
N GLY A 33 5.40 0.91 3.87
CA GLY A 33 6.23 2.08 3.94
C GLY A 33 6.53 2.51 2.53
N VAL A 34 6.15 3.70 2.11
CA VAL A 34 5.09 4.56 2.64
C VAL A 34 4.39 4.97 1.37
N LEU A 35 3.28 4.31 0.99
CA LEU A 35 2.62 4.60 -0.30
C LEU A 35 2.37 6.10 -0.47
N PHE A 36 2.08 6.78 0.65
CA PHE A 36 1.91 8.23 0.70
C PHE A 36 3.20 9.03 0.42
N ASP A 37 4.40 8.54 0.78
CA ASP A 37 5.67 9.30 0.59
C ASP A 37 6.11 9.38 -0.88
N GLN A 38 5.55 8.51 -1.73
CA GLN A 38 5.86 8.53 -3.16
C GLN A 38 5.11 9.67 -3.89
N PHE A 39 4.09 10.22 -3.24
CA PHE A 39 3.21 11.24 -3.77
C PHE A 39 3.34 12.54 -2.97
N PRO A 40 3.17 13.71 -3.61
CA PRO A 40 3.05 14.94 -2.86
C PRO A 40 1.80 14.89 -1.97
N PHE A 41 1.89 15.45 -0.77
CA PHE A 41 0.75 15.50 0.13
C PHE A 41 -0.35 16.44 -0.37
N ALA A 42 0.05 17.55 -1.01
CA ALA A 42 -0.89 18.49 -1.60
C ALA A 42 -0.46 18.92 -3.01
N VAL A 43 -1.45 19.22 -3.85
CA VAL A 43 -1.26 19.79 -5.19
C VAL A 43 -2.14 21.03 -5.33
N ALA A 44 -1.55 22.13 -5.77
CA ALA A 44 -2.24 23.39 -6.01
C ALA A 44 -2.58 23.56 -7.49
N CYS A 45 -3.86 23.65 -7.81
CA CYS A 45 -4.34 23.84 -9.18
C CYS A 45 -5.28 25.05 -9.27
N GLU A 46 -5.02 25.91 -10.24
CA GLU A 46 -5.97 26.90 -10.71
C GLU A 46 -7.10 26.23 -11.51
N TYR A 47 -8.35 26.60 -11.22
CA TYR A 47 -9.51 26.33 -12.07
C TYR A 47 -10.50 27.49 -12.00
N LYS A 48 -10.86 28.04 -13.18
CA LYS A 48 -11.81 29.17 -13.32
C LYS A 48 -11.48 30.38 -12.43
N GLY A 49 -10.20 30.75 -12.37
CA GLY A 49 -9.68 31.87 -11.58
C GLY A 49 -9.55 31.58 -10.08
N THR A 50 -9.81 30.34 -9.63
CA THR A 50 -9.75 29.95 -8.23
C THR A 50 -8.59 29.00 -7.98
N GLN A 51 -7.78 29.28 -6.95
CA GLN A 51 -6.76 28.33 -6.48
C GLN A 51 -7.38 27.28 -5.58
N HIS A 52 -7.30 26.04 -6.00
CA HIS A 52 -7.69 24.88 -5.22
C HIS A 52 -6.46 24.17 -4.66
N ALA A 53 -6.50 23.86 -3.37
CA ALA A 53 -5.58 22.93 -2.75
C ALA A 53 -6.24 21.55 -2.72
N PHE A 54 -5.63 20.60 -3.42
CA PHE A 54 -6.04 19.21 -3.42
C PHE A 54 -5.13 18.41 -2.50
N TYR A 55 -5.70 17.67 -1.58
CA TYR A 55 -4.95 16.86 -0.62
C TYR A 55 -5.03 15.39 -1.00
N LEU A 56 -3.91 14.69 -0.81
CA LEU A 56 -3.82 13.24 -1.01
C LEU A 56 -4.77 12.53 -0.06
N SER A 57 -5.80 11.91 -0.62
CA SER A 57 -6.90 11.30 0.13
C SER A 57 -6.76 9.79 0.25
N LYS A 58 -6.28 9.12 -0.80
CA LYS A 58 -6.00 7.68 -0.80
C LYS A 58 -4.98 7.32 -1.88
N VAL A 59 -4.29 6.21 -1.67
CA VAL A 59 -3.52 5.49 -2.69
C VAL A 59 -4.07 4.07 -2.73
N THR A 60 -4.48 3.59 -3.90
CA THR A 60 -4.97 2.22 -4.08
C THR A 60 -3.82 1.25 -4.40
N ALA A 61 -4.06 -0.05 -4.26
CA ALA A 61 -3.04 -1.10 -4.42
C ALA A 61 -2.40 -1.15 -5.84
N ASP A 62 -3.08 -0.60 -6.84
CA ASP A 62 -2.58 -0.43 -8.21
C ASP A 62 -1.68 0.82 -8.39
N GLY A 63 -1.43 1.58 -7.31
CA GLY A 63 -0.61 2.79 -7.34
C GLY A 63 -1.33 4.04 -7.83
N THR A 64 -2.67 4.03 -7.87
CA THR A 64 -3.45 5.24 -8.20
C THR A 64 -3.66 6.10 -6.96
N ALA A 65 -3.08 7.30 -6.94
CA ALA A 65 -3.37 8.31 -5.93
C ALA A 65 -4.62 9.10 -6.29
N THR A 66 -5.49 9.34 -5.31
CA THR A 66 -6.65 10.22 -5.42
C THR A 66 -6.43 11.46 -4.57
N TYR A 67 -6.66 12.61 -5.17
CA TYR A 67 -6.59 13.91 -4.52
C TYR A 67 -7.97 14.54 -4.49
N GLN A 68 -8.31 15.19 -3.39
CA GLN A 68 -9.58 15.89 -3.21
C GLN A 68 -9.35 17.31 -2.72
N ALA A 69 -10.02 18.27 -3.34
CA ALA A 69 -10.21 19.62 -2.85
C ALA A 69 -11.61 19.76 -2.23
N SER A 70 -11.97 20.98 -1.80
CA SER A 70 -13.34 21.31 -1.39
C SER A 70 -14.34 21.06 -2.54
N ASP A 71 -15.63 21.01 -2.20
CA ASP A 71 -16.75 20.98 -3.17
C ASP A 71 -16.77 19.73 -4.08
N ASN A 72 -16.29 18.60 -3.57
CA ASN A 72 -16.18 17.32 -4.28
C ASN A 72 -15.32 17.38 -5.55
N PHE A 73 -14.41 18.36 -5.65
CA PHE A 73 -13.50 18.44 -6.78
C PHE A 73 -12.33 17.49 -6.58
N ALA A 74 -12.20 16.48 -7.43
CA ALA A 74 -11.25 15.40 -7.24
C ALA A 74 -10.47 15.09 -8.53
N GLY A 75 -9.27 14.56 -8.35
CA GLY A 75 -8.40 14.10 -9.42
C GLY A 75 -7.63 12.85 -9.05
N THR A 76 -7.14 12.14 -10.04
CA THR A 76 -6.26 10.98 -9.85
C THR A 76 -4.96 11.12 -10.61
N ILE A 77 -3.90 10.48 -10.10
CA ILE A 77 -2.60 10.40 -10.75
C ILE A 77 -1.89 9.12 -10.32
N THR A 78 -1.12 8.53 -11.22
CA THR A 78 -0.20 7.41 -10.93
C THR A 78 1.25 7.92 -11.01
N LEU A 79 2.21 7.16 -10.51
CA LEU A 79 3.63 7.58 -10.49
C LEU A 79 4.16 7.95 -11.88
N ASP A 80 3.85 7.12 -12.88
CA ASP A 80 4.30 7.29 -14.27
C ASP A 80 3.22 7.92 -15.17
N GLY A 81 2.10 8.34 -14.58
CA GLY A 81 0.95 8.85 -15.31
C GLY A 81 0.77 10.36 -15.20
N ALA A 82 -0.19 10.85 -15.97
CA ALA A 82 -0.65 12.22 -15.93
C ALA A 82 -1.88 12.38 -15.02
N ALA A 83 -2.05 13.55 -14.42
CA ALA A 83 -3.21 13.91 -13.62
C ALA A 83 -4.49 13.91 -14.46
N LYS A 84 -5.54 13.33 -13.90
CA LYS A 84 -6.87 13.21 -14.51
C LYS A 84 -7.91 13.80 -13.57
N ALA A 85 -8.93 14.44 -14.12
CA ALA A 85 -10.10 14.85 -13.35
C ALA A 85 -11.03 13.65 -13.11
N VAL A 86 -11.74 13.67 -11.98
CA VAL A 86 -12.78 12.70 -11.65
C VAL A 86 -14.15 13.37 -11.82
N GLY A 87 -15.07 12.70 -12.53
CA GLY A 87 -16.45 13.18 -12.68
C GLY A 87 -16.65 14.35 -13.65
N SER A 88 -15.59 14.87 -14.27
CA SER A 88 -15.65 15.82 -15.38
C SER A 88 -14.35 15.78 -16.20
N ASP A 89 -14.37 16.33 -17.42
CA ASP A 89 -13.15 16.52 -18.23
C ASP A 89 -12.36 17.79 -17.84
N ALA A 90 -12.85 18.56 -16.86
CA ALA A 90 -12.25 19.80 -16.43
C ALA A 90 -11.37 19.57 -15.19
N GLY A 91 -10.04 19.66 -15.36
CA GLY A 91 -9.07 19.48 -14.27
C GLY A 91 -8.18 20.68 -13.97
N GLY A 92 -8.52 21.85 -14.54
CA GLY A 92 -7.74 23.08 -14.37
C GLY A 92 -6.29 22.96 -14.83
N SER A 93 -5.42 23.80 -14.26
CA SER A 93 -3.99 23.89 -14.58
C SER A 93 -3.14 22.64 -14.27
N CYS A 94 -3.70 21.64 -13.57
CA CYS A 94 -3.01 20.39 -13.26
C CYS A 94 -3.29 19.28 -14.27
N LEU A 95 -4.38 19.37 -15.03
CA LEU A 95 -4.80 18.31 -15.94
C LEU A 95 -3.70 17.97 -16.96
N GLY A 96 -3.42 16.68 -17.13
CA GLY A 96 -2.44 16.20 -18.11
C GLY A 96 -0.98 16.27 -17.64
N LYS A 97 -0.67 16.88 -16.49
CA LYS A 97 0.69 16.93 -15.95
C LYS A 97 1.05 15.67 -15.18
N THR A 98 2.28 15.22 -15.35
CA THR A 98 2.93 14.19 -14.52
C THR A 98 3.31 14.75 -13.14
N LEU A 99 3.63 13.87 -12.19
CA LEU A 99 4.14 14.29 -10.87
C LEU A 99 5.42 15.14 -10.99
N ALA A 100 6.31 14.79 -11.93
CA ALA A 100 7.53 15.54 -12.17
C ALA A 100 7.23 16.98 -12.63
N GLU A 101 6.29 17.15 -13.55
CA GLU A 101 5.88 18.48 -14.04
C GLU A 101 5.14 19.29 -12.98
N LEU A 102 4.31 18.66 -12.16
CA LEU A 102 3.65 19.31 -11.01
C LEU A 102 4.68 19.82 -9.99
N ARG A 103 5.74 19.04 -9.73
CA ARG A 103 6.86 19.49 -8.87
C ARG A 103 7.66 20.62 -9.52
N ALA A 104 8.04 20.46 -10.79
CA ALA A 104 8.82 21.46 -11.52
C ALA A 104 8.10 22.80 -11.67
N SER A 105 6.77 22.78 -11.82
CA SER A 105 5.93 23.98 -11.88
C SER A 105 5.57 24.56 -10.51
N GLY A 106 6.08 23.99 -9.42
CA GLY A 106 5.79 24.47 -8.07
C GLY A 106 4.34 24.26 -7.64
N GLN A 107 3.61 23.34 -8.27
CA GLN A 107 2.24 22.99 -7.92
C GLN A 107 2.17 21.90 -6.86
N ALA A 108 3.18 21.03 -6.75
CA ALA A 108 3.22 19.97 -5.76
C ALA A 108 3.86 20.42 -4.42
N ARG A 109 3.37 19.88 -3.30
CA ARG A 109 3.90 20.05 -1.95
C ARG A 109 4.12 18.68 -1.32
N ASP A 110 5.38 18.27 -1.22
CA ASP A 110 5.78 17.09 -0.47
C ASP A 110 5.94 17.46 1.03
N ILE A 111 5.65 16.51 1.93
CA ILE A 111 5.95 16.64 3.37
C ILE A 111 6.98 15.56 3.70
N LYS A 112 8.01 15.92 4.47
CA LYS A 112 9.07 15.02 4.92
C LYS A 112 9.04 14.90 6.43
#